data_AF-A0A2Z4UAV3-F1
#
_entry.id   AF-A0A2Z4UAV3-F1
#
_cell.length_a   1.000
_cell.length_b   1.000
_cell.length_c   1.000
_cell.angle_alpha   90.00
_cell.angle_beta   90.00
_cell.angle_gamma   90.00
#
_symmetry.space_group_name_H-M   'P 1'
#
loop_
_entity.id
_entity.type
_entity.pdbx_description
1 polymer ?
#
loop_
_entity_poly.entity_id
_entity_poly.type
_entity_poly.pdbx_seq_one_letter_code
_entity_poly.pdbx_strand_id
1 'polypeptide(L)'
;MAQDEKQWHPQFLKYMEEIVNHPNYKGLPIKKKADGSYTWIATAKSETGQKRIHWCIQKAQELGLTKTEETYPGMYADVMLKIHPTKWKVCQICGKKMSLYYHYPNANFLKALNQKFGTSFSDCDHISDIWDELINQGIRKNDIAAFLINKGKLNLDAQNSEKHEIIAALEHACRKGDKKYLGPGAMSNFPDRYDGFHTYNRCCRSVQDKGRSKENLKSYTKDRRAYEYWSDGNIHAANQFMGSSFFNGISADHIGPISLGFVHDPRYLQPMSTGDNSSKRDRLQIIDIESIIETEQRTGIYPMSWQSRLIWEFIKANYSANPDKVPTVYRDALKQNMANFMFILRTILENCPNKGETFLVSAFLEPNFYTFKYSYTFNDRGEIIDKTDRHYTERNQYETDRYQRIAIQAIYDYNKKENRNNKHNLTSTELAVLESICSSIEADVSLVKNKQLIINLIEAIEKRIICSL
;
A
#
# COMPACT_ATOMS: atom_id res chain seq x y z
N MET A 1 -5.97 6.65 -23.25
CA MET A 1 -7.06 5.87 -23.87
C MET A 1 -8.29 6.02 -23.00
N ALA A 2 -9.36 6.62 -23.55
CA ALA A 2 -10.65 6.68 -22.88
C ALA A 2 -11.10 5.26 -22.54
N GLN A 3 -11.50 5.05 -21.30
CA GLN A 3 -11.82 3.73 -20.79
C GLN A 3 -13.22 3.38 -21.31
N ASP A 4 -13.32 2.40 -22.22
CA ASP A 4 -14.63 1.87 -22.63
C ASP A 4 -15.45 1.57 -21.38
N GLU A 5 -16.68 2.09 -21.34
CA GLU A 5 -17.56 1.96 -20.21
C GLU A 5 -17.86 0.47 -20.00
N LYS A 6 -17.33 -0.11 -18.92
CA LYS A 6 -17.42 -1.56 -18.69
C LYS A 6 -18.91 -1.94 -18.56
N GLN A 7 -19.43 -2.69 -19.53
CA GLN A 7 -20.76 -3.27 -19.43
C GLN A 7 -20.82 -4.31 -18.30
N TRP A 8 -21.85 -4.22 -17.46
CA TRP A 8 -22.04 -5.15 -16.34
C TRP A 8 -22.81 -6.37 -16.80
N HIS A 9 -22.42 -7.55 -16.33
CA HIS A 9 -23.07 -8.78 -16.72
C HIS A 9 -24.56 -8.78 -16.32
N PRO A 10 -25.51 -9.23 -17.18
CA PRO A 10 -26.94 -9.17 -16.89
C PRO A 10 -27.34 -9.86 -15.57
N GLN A 11 -26.69 -10.99 -15.25
CA GLN A 11 -26.91 -11.68 -13.97
C GLN A 11 -26.51 -10.83 -12.76
N PHE A 12 -25.49 -9.96 -12.91
CA PHE A 12 -25.09 -9.06 -11.84
C PHE A 12 -26.12 -7.94 -11.63
N LEU A 13 -26.68 -7.40 -12.71
CA LEU A 13 -27.78 -6.42 -12.64
C LEU A 13 -29.01 -7.00 -11.93
N LYS A 14 -29.40 -8.24 -12.29
CA LYS A 14 -30.49 -8.96 -11.62
C LYS A 14 -30.18 -9.15 -10.12
N TYR A 15 -28.96 -9.58 -9.79
CA TYR A 15 -28.51 -9.73 -8.41
C TYR A 15 -28.57 -8.41 -7.63
N MET A 16 -28.21 -7.28 -8.24
CA MET A 16 -28.30 -5.98 -7.56
C MET A 16 -29.74 -5.63 -7.19
N GLU A 17 -30.68 -5.82 -8.12
CA GLU A 17 -32.10 -5.57 -7.89
C GLU A 17 -32.64 -6.48 -6.76
N GLU A 18 -32.27 -7.76 -6.77
CA GLU A 18 -32.63 -8.71 -5.72
C GLU A 18 -32.11 -8.28 -4.35
N ILE A 19 -30.85 -7.83 -4.24
CA ILE A 19 -30.25 -7.41 -2.97
C ILE A 19 -30.86 -6.12 -2.44
N VAL A 20 -31.10 -5.12 -3.30
CA VAL A 20 -31.68 -3.83 -2.90
C VAL A 20 -33.09 -4.00 -2.35
N ASN A 21 -33.88 -4.88 -2.95
CA ASN A 21 -35.26 -5.12 -2.53
C ASN A 21 -35.36 -6.18 -1.42
N HIS A 22 -34.26 -6.80 -1.01
CA HIS A 22 -34.30 -7.86 0.00
C HIS A 22 -34.56 -7.29 1.41
N PRO A 23 -35.50 -7.86 2.20
CA PRO A 23 -35.82 -7.37 3.55
C PRO A 23 -34.61 -7.21 4.48
N ASN A 24 -33.61 -8.08 4.35
CA ASN A 24 -32.36 -8.03 5.14
C ASN A 24 -31.57 -6.72 4.97
N TYR A 25 -31.74 -6.00 3.86
CA TYR A 25 -31.07 -4.73 3.56
C TYR A 25 -31.97 -3.51 3.80
N LYS A 26 -33.15 -3.71 4.40
CA LYS A 26 -34.11 -2.64 4.68
C LYS A 26 -33.45 -1.52 5.49
N GLY A 27 -33.58 -0.29 4.97
CA GLY A 27 -33.01 0.92 5.58
C GLY A 27 -31.54 1.18 5.24
N LEU A 28 -30.85 0.27 4.53
CA LEU A 28 -29.47 0.52 4.11
C LEU A 28 -29.45 1.59 3.00
N PRO A 29 -28.67 2.68 3.14
CA PRO A 29 -28.68 3.77 2.17
C PRO A 29 -28.18 3.38 0.77
N ILE A 30 -29.01 3.66 -0.23
CA ILE A 30 -28.68 3.58 -1.66
C ILE A 30 -29.39 4.66 -2.46
N LYS A 31 -28.71 5.23 -3.46
CA LYS A 31 -29.29 6.23 -4.37
C LYS A 31 -29.61 5.58 -5.71
N LYS A 32 -30.81 5.81 -6.22
CA LYS A 32 -31.21 5.46 -7.59
C LYS A 32 -30.87 6.64 -8.50
N LYS A 33 -30.24 6.38 -9.65
CA LYS A 33 -29.87 7.36 -10.65
C LYS A 33 -31.08 7.65 -11.58
N ALA A 34 -30.96 8.70 -12.39
CA ALA A 34 -31.98 9.08 -13.35
C ALA A 34 -32.28 7.99 -14.40
N ASP A 35 -31.27 7.20 -14.76
CA ASP A 35 -31.39 6.05 -15.69
C ASP A 35 -32.01 4.80 -15.04
N GLY A 36 -32.44 4.89 -13.77
CA GLY A 36 -32.99 3.77 -13.01
C GLY A 36 -31.96 2.85 -12.38
N SER A 37 -30.66 3.01 -12.65
CA SER A 37 -29.59 2.20 -12.05
C SER A 37 -29.26 2.64 -10.61
N TYR A 38 -28.62 1.77 -9.84
CA TYR A 38 -28.22 2.09 -8.47
C TYR A 38 -26.78 2.59 -8.36
N THR A 39 -26.56 3.54 -7.45
CA THR A 39 -25.23 3.94 -7.01
C THR A 39 -24.66 2.89 -6.05
N TRP A 40 -24.16 1.81 -6.62
CA TRP A 40 -23.65 0.65 -5.87
C TRP A 40 -22.44 0.98 -5.00
N ILE A 41 -21.61 1.92 -5.47
CA ILE A 41 -20.33 2.30 -4.87
C ILE A 41 -20.47 3.64 -4.16
N ALA A 42 -20.07 3.72 -2.89
CA ALA A 42 -20.00 4.97 -2.14
C ALA A 42 -18.84 4.91 -1.14
N THR A 43 -17.83 5.77 -1.29
CA THR A 43 -16.64 5.73 -0.43
C THR A 43 -17.01 5.92 1.04
N ALA A 44 -16.27 5.28 1.95
CA ALA A 44 -16.52 5.40 3.39
C ALA A 44 -16.64 6.85 3.90
N LYS A 45 -15.91 7.81 3.32
CA LYS A 45 -15.95 9.23 3.71
C LYS A 45 -17.15 10.00 3.17
N SER A 46 -17.85 9.46 2.16
CA SER A 46 -19.04 10.11 1.62
C SER A 46 -20.18 10.09 2.64
N GLU A 47 -21.11 11.03 2.52
CA GLU A 47 -22.33 11.08 3.35
C GLU A 47 -23.09 9.74 3.31
N THR A 48 -23.26 9.15 2.13
CA THR A 48 -23.87 7.81 1.97
C THR A 48 -23.05 6.73 2.69
N GLY A 49 -21.72 6.76 2.56
CA GLY A 49 -20.82 5.81 3.22
C GLY A 49 -20.92 5.86 4.75
N GLN A 50 -20.99 7.06 5.33
CA GLN A 50 -21.18 7.26 6.78
C GLN A 50 -22.54 6.73 7.25
N LYS A 51 -23.62 7.03 6.51
CA LYS A 51 -24.95 6.49 6.82
C LYS A 51 -24.99 4.95 6.73
N ARG A 52 -24.28 4.35 5.77
CA ARG A 52 -24.11 2.90 5.67
C ARG A 52 -23.39 2.33 6.90
N ILE A 53 -22.29 2.96 7.34
CA ILE A 53 -21.55 2.56 8.55
C ILE A 53 -22.49 2.54 9.76
N HIS A 54 -23.23 3.63 10.00
CA HIS A 54 -24.14 3.73 11.14
C HIS A 54 -25.24 2.65 11.10
N TRP A 55 -25.85 2.45 9.93
CA TRP A 55 -26.83 1.37 9.73
C TRP A 55 -26.24 -0.01 10.06
N CYS A 56 -24.98 -0.26 9.68
CA CYS A 56 -24.32 -1.55 9.91
C CYS A 56 -24.04 -1.80 11.40
N ILE A 57 -23.68 -0.75 12.16
CA ILE A 57 -23.50 -0.82 13.62
C ILE A 57 -24.83 -1.17 14.31
N GLN A 58 -25.92 -0.49 13.94
CA GLN A 58 -27.26 -0.80 14.45
C GLN A 58 -27.67 -2.24 14.09
N LYS A 59 -27.44 -2.65 12.83
CA LYS A 59 -27.72 -4.02 12.40
C LYS A 59 -26.89 -5.04 13.18
N ALA A 60 -25.66 -4.73 13.56
CA ALA A 60 -24.82 -5.59 14.38
C ALA A 60 -25.43 -5.81 15.78
N GLN A 61 -26.00 -4.75 16.38
CA GLN A 61 -26.71 -4.85 17.67
C GLN A 61 -27.96 -5.72 17.54
N GLU A 62 -28.79 -5.48 16.52
CA GLU A 62 -29.98 -6.29 16.25
C GLU A 62 -29.65 -7.78 16.06
N LEU A 63 -28.50 -8.08 15.44
CA LEU A 63 -28.03 -9.44 15.19
C LEU A 63 -27.30 -10.08 16.39
N GLY A 64 -27.19 -9.37 17.52
CA GLY A 64 -26.49 -9.81 18.72
C GLY A 64 -24.97 -9.95 18.54
N LEU A 65 -24.38 -9.26 17.55
CA LEU A 65 -22.94 -9.30 17.29
C LEU A 65 -22.14 -8.31 18.15
N THR A 66 -22.80 -7.26 18.66
CA THR A 66 -22.26 -6.33 19.65
C THR A 66 -23.37 -5.91 20.62
N LYS A 67 -23.02 -5.55 21.85
CA LYS A 67 -23.96 -5.06 22.87
C LYS A 67 -23.92 -3.53 23.03
N THR A 68 -22.91 -2.88 22.46
CA THR A 68 -22.69 -1.43 22.52
C THR A 68 -22.56 -0.88 21.09
N GLU A 69 -22.34 0.42 20.92
CA GLU A 69 -21.99 0.99 19.61
C GLU A 69 -20.53 0.72 19.20
N GLU A 70 -19.76 0.01 20.04
CA GLU A 70 -18.37 -0.29 19.75
C GLU A 70 -18.23 -1.33 18.63
N THR A 71 -17.30 -1.04 17.72
CA THR A 71 -16.98 -1.91 16.58
C THR A 71 -15.75 -2.75 16.88
N TYR A 72 -15.72 -4.00 16.42
CA TYR A 72 -14.52 -4.85 16.46
C TYR A 72 -13.96 -5.13 15.05
N PRO A 73 -12.67 -5.49 14.93
CA PRO A 73 -12.08 -5.88 13.65
C PRO A 73 -12.87 -7.00 12.96
N GLY A 74 -13.39 -6.72 11.76
CA GLY A 74 -14.17 -7.68 10.98
C GLY A 74 -15.69 -7.63 11.18
N MET A 75 -16.19 -6.80 12.10
CA MET A 75 -17.64 -6.71 12.38
C MET A 75 -18.49 -6.45 11.13
N TYR A 76 -18.10 -5.52 10.26
CA TYR A 76 -18.85 -5.24 9.04
C TYR A 76 -18.90 -6.43 8.08
N ALA A 77 -17.81 -7.20 8.00
CA ALA A 77 -17.77 -8.42 7.20
C ALA A 77 -18.71 -9.48 7.77
N ASP A 78 -18.78 -9.59 9.10
CA ASP A 78 -19.68 -10.53 9.79
C ASP A 78 -21.15 -10.15 9.62
N VAL A 79 -21.50 -8.88 9.81
CA VAL A 79 -22.86 -8.38 9.56
C VAL A 79 -23.25 -8.67 8.13
N MET A 80 -22.42 -8.26 7.17
CA MET A 80 -22.72 -8.41 5.75
C MET A 80 -22.83 -9.87 5.33
N LEU A 81 -21.96 -10.74 5.84
CA LEU A 81 -22.09 -12.18 5.62
C LEU A 81 -23.38 -12.72 6.25
N LYS A 82 -23.71 -12.34 7.48
CA LYS A 82 -24.89 -12.82 8.23
C LYS A 82 -26.20 -12.39 7.58
N ILE A 83 -26.29 -11.19 7.00
CA ILE A 83 -27.50 -10.70 6.35
C ILE A 83 -27.60 -11.06 4.87
N HIS A 84 -26.50 -11.38 4.18
CA HIS A 84 -26.54 -11.65 2.74
C HIS A 84 -27.48 -12.83 2.43
N PRO A 85 -28.48 -12.73 1.54
CA PRO A 85 -29.61 -13.66 1.53
C PRO A 85 -29.21 -15.08 1.15
N THR A 86 -28.35 -15.18 0.14
CA THR A 86 -27.93 -16.47 -0.43
C THR A 86 -26.57 -16.95 0.08
N LYS A 87 -25.78 -16.08 0.72
CA LYS A 87 -24.33 -16.29 0.95
C LYS A 87 -23.49 -16.51 -0.33
N TRP A 88 -24.05 -16.24 -1.51
CA TRP A 88 -23.37 -16.36 -2.81
C TRP A 88 -23.44 -15.04 -3.56
N LYS A 89 -22.29 -14.54 -4.02
CA LYS A 89 -22.20 -13.29 -4.77
C LYS A 89 -22.00 -13.53 -6.25
N VAL A 90 -22.73 -12.78 -7.08
CA VAL A 90 -22.56 -12.74 -8.53
C VAL A 90 -21.40 -11.79 -8.92
N CYS A 91 -20.51 -12.27 -9.81
CA CYS A 91 -19.43 -11.45 -10.35
C CYS A 91 -19.94 -10.44 -11.38
N GLN A 92 -19.53 -9.18 -11.28
CA GLN A 92 -19.91 -8.13 -12.23
C GLN A 92 -19.47 -8.38 -13.67
N ILE A 93 -18.37 -9.10 -13.86
CA ILE A 93 -17.72 -9.24 -15.18
C ILE A 93 -18.22 -10.49 -15.90
N CYS A 94 -18.19 -11.65 -15.25
CA CYS A 94 -18.54 -12.92 -15.88
C CYS A 94 -19.84 -13.55 -15.38
N GLY A 95 -20.55 -12.93 -14.43
CA GLY A 95 -21.78 -13.49 -13.85
C GLY A 95 -21.59 -14.70 -12.93
N LYS A 96 -20.38 -15.30 -12.83
CA LYS A 96 -20.15 -16.48 -11.98
C LYS A 96 -20.51 -16.18 -10.51
N LYS A 97 -21.37 -17.02 -9.93
CA LYS A 97 -21.69 -17.03 -8.50
C LYS A 97 -20.56 -17.68 -7.72
N MET A 98 -20.12 -17.04 -6.63
CA MET A 98 -19.10 -17.60 -5.75
C MET A 98 -19.50 -17.42 -4.27
N SER A 99 -19.12 -18.38 -3.44
CA SER A 99 -19.47 -18.39 -2.02
C SER A 99 -18.77 -17.25 -1.28
N LEU A 100 -19.47 -16.66 -0.31
CA LEU A 100 -18.91 -15.67 0.60
C LEU A 100 -18.18 -16.30 1.78
N TYR A 101 -18.40 -17.60 2.03
CA TYR A 101 -17.63 -18.39 2.98
C TYR A 101 -16.25 -18.76 2.42
N TYR A 102 -15.35 -19.14 3.32
CA TYR A 102 -13.97 -19.45 3.00
C TYR A 102 -13.87 -20.87 2.43
N HIS A 103 -14.28 -21.06 1.17
CA HIS A 103 -14.33 -22.37 0.51
C HIS A 103 -13.33 -22.54 -0.64
N TYR A 104 -12.56 -21.50 -0.97
CA TYR A 104 -11.68 -21.54 -2.14
C TYR A 104 -10.20 -21.59 -1.70
N PRO A 105 -9.43 -22.61 -2.09
CA PRO A 105 -8.01 -22.73 -1.77
C PRO A 105 -7.22 -21.48 -2.15
N ASN A 106 -6.30 -21.05 -1.28
CA ASN A 106 -5.30 -20.08 -1.67
C ASN A 106 -4.11 -20.74 -2.39
N ALA A 107 -3.23 -19.94 -2.98
CA ALA A 107 -2.15 -20.45 -3.84
C ALA A 107 -1.24 -21.49 -3.15
N ASN A 108 -0.88 -21.27 -1.88
CA ASN A 108 0.02 -22.16 -1.15
C ASN A 108 -0.68 -23.48 -0.80
N PHE A 109 -1.91 -23.41 -0.32
CA PHE A 109 -2.70 -24.60 0.01
C PHE A 109 -3.04 -25.41 -1.24
N LEU A 110 -3.44 -24.74 -2.32
CA LEU A 110 -3.72 -25.35 -3.61
C LEU A 110 -2.51 -26.09 -4.17
N LYS A 111 -1.31 -25.48 -4.10
CA LYS A 111 -0.07 -26.12 -4.53
C LYS A 111 0.18 -27.42 -3.75
N ALA A 112 0.01 -27.39 -2.42
CA ALA A 112 0.19 -28.57 -1.58
C ALA A 112 -0.86 -29.66 -1.86
N LEU A 113 -2.12 -29.27 -2.10
CA LEU A 113 -3.22 -30.18 -2.43
C LEU A 113 -2.97 -30.86 -3.78
N ASN A 114 -2.70 -30.07 -4.83
CA ASN A 114 -2.42 -30.57 -6.17
C ASN A 114 -1.20 -31.49 -6.19
N GLN A 115 -0.14 -31.13 -5.45
CA GLN A 115 1.05 -31.99 -5.32
C GLN A 115 0.75 -33.31 -4.58
N LYS A 116 -0.08 -33.27 -3.52
CA LYS A 116 -0.39 -34.46 -2.72
C LYS A 116 -1.21 -35.48 -3.50
N PHE A 117 -2.16 -35.02 -4.32
CA PHE A 117 -3.10 -35.88 -5.02
C PHE A 117 -2.87 -36.00 -6.52
N GLY A 118 -1.83 -35.35 -7.06
CA GLY A 118 -1.49 -35.43 -8.49
C GLY A 118 -2.51 -34.73 -9.40
N THR A 119 -3.11 -33.63 -8.94
CA THR A 119 -4.22 -32.93 -9.63
C THR A 119 -3.83 -31.52 -10.10
N SER A 120 -4.73 -30.87 -10.85
CA SER A 120 -4.52 -29.53 -11.42
C SER A 120 -5.69 -28.58 -11.14
N PHE A 121 -6.22 -28.59 -9.91
CA PHE A 121 -7.27 -27.66 -9.52
C PHE A 121 -6.78 -26.20 -9.52
N SER A 122 -7.72 -25.27 -9.65
CA SER A 122 -7.52 -23.83 -9.61
C SER A 122 -7.95 -23.22 -8.26
N ASP A 123 -7.53 -21.98 -8.02
CA ASP A 123 -7.90 -21.23 -6.80
C ASP A 123 -9.37 -20.73 -6.83
N CYS A 124 -10.08 -21.01 -7.92
CA CYS A 124 -11.49 -20.71 -8.13
C CYS A 124 -12.41 -21.93 -7.96
N ASP A 125 -11.83 -23.11 -7.72
CA ASP A 125 -12.56 -24.35 -7.46
C ASP A 125 -12.94 -24.44 -5.99
N HIS A 126 -14.17 -24.86 -5.74
CA HIS A 126 -14.71 -24.93 -4.40
C HIS A 126 -14.20 -26.19 -3.71
N ILE A 127 -13.80 -26.11 -2.44
CA ILE A 127 -13.16 -27.24 -1.73
C ILE A 127 -14.07 -28.48 -1.64
N SER A 128 -15.39 -28.29 -1.60
CA SER A 128 -16.36 -29.38 -1.67
C SER A 128 -16.32 -30.10 -3.03
N ASP A 129 -16.20 -29.36 -4.12
CA ASP A 129 -16.20 -29.90 -5.47
C ASP A 129 -14.87 -30.62 -5.75
N ILE A 130 -13.76 -30.02 -5.26
CA ILE A 130 -12.43 -30.65 -5.26
C ILE A 130 -12.48 -32.01 -4.53
N TRP A 131 -13.13 -32.07 -3.37
CA TRP A 131 -13.27 -33.32 -2.63
C TRP A 131 -14.03 -34.37 -3.43
N ASP A 132 -15.17 -34.02 -4.04
CA ASP A 132 -15.96 -34.97 -4.83
C ASP A 132 -15.19 -35.48 -6.05
N GLU A 133 -14.47 -34.59 -6.72
CA GLU A 133 -13.64 -34.95 -7.86
C GLU A 133 -12.48 -35.88 -7.46
N LEU A 134 -11.85 -35.67 -6.29
CA LEU A 134 -10.84 -36.59 -5.77
C LEU A 134 -11.41 -37.99 -5.48
N ILE A 135 -12.63 -38.06 -4.93
CA ILE A 135 -13.33 -39.36 -4.73
C ILE A 135 -13.57 -40.04 -6.09
N ASN A 136 -14.05 -39.29 -7.10
CA ASN A 136 -14.29 -39.81 -8.44
C ASN A 136 -13.01 -40.34 -9.11
N GLN A 137 -11.86 -39.75 -8.77
CA GLN A 137 -10.53 -40.20 -9.21
C GLN A 137 -9.99 -41.39 -8.40
N GLY A 138 -10.77 -41.96 -7.48
CA GLY A 138 -10.40 -43.13 -6.68
C GLY A 138 -9.58 -42.83 -5.42
N ILE A 139 -9.43 -41.56 -5.03
CA ILE A 139 -8.79 -41.21 -3.76
C ILE A 139 -9.73 -41.58 -2.61
N ARG A 140 -9.20 -42.23 -1.57
CA ARG A 140 -10.02 -42.67 -0.43
C ARG A 140 -10.45 -41.46 0.40
N LYS A 141 -11.72 -41.45 0.85
CA LYS A 141 -12.30 -40.45 1.77
C LYS A 141 -11.35 -40.12 2.93
N ASN A 142 -10.80 -41.14 3.58
CA ASN A 142 -9.93 -40.99 4.74
C ASN A 142 -8.61 -40.27 4.42
N ASP A 143 -8.07 -40.41 3.20
CA ASP A 143 -6.82 -39.73 2.82
C ASP A 143 -7.07 -38.23 2.60
N ILE A 144 -8.21 -37.87 2.00
CA ILE A 144 -8.63 -36.47 1.83
C ILE A 144 -8.94 -35.85 3.19
N ALA A 145 -9.69 -36.56 4.04
CA ALA A 145 -10.01 -36.15 5.40
C ALA A 145 -8.76 -35.89 6.22
N ALA A 146 -7.83 -36.84 6.27
CA ALA A 146 -6.58 -36.71 7.00
C ALA A 146 -5.73 -35.53 6.50
N PHE A 147 -5.69 -35.29 5.19
CA PHE A 147 -4.98 -34.15 4.63
C PHE A 147 -5.59 -32.81 5.09
N LEU A 148 -6.91 -32.63 5.00
CA LEU A 148 -7.57 -31.40 5.41
C LEU A 148 -7.47 -31.17 6.93
N ILE A 149 -7.69 -32.22 7.73
CA ILE A 149 -7.61 -32.18 9.19
C ILE A 149 -6.20 -31.80 9.64
N ASN A 150 -5.18 -32.47 9.09
CA ASN A 150 -3.78 -32.20 9.45
C ASN A 150 -3.35 -30.77 9.07
N LYS A 151 -3.67 -30.33 7.84
CA LYS A 151 -3.36 -28.96 7.40
C LYS A 151 -4.07 -27.93 8.27
N GLY A 152 -5.35 -28.12 8.54
CA GLY A 152 -6.14 -27.22 9.38
C GLY A 152 -5.78 -27.29 10.87
N LYS A 153 -5.06 -28.32 11.31
CA LYS A 153 -4.90 -28.71 12.73
C LYS A 153 -6.26 -28.80 13.43
N LEU A 154 -7.21 -29.48 12.78
CA LEU A 154 -8.59 -29.59 13.26
C LEU A 154 -8.69 -30.70 14.32
N ASN A 155 -9.50 -30.48 15.35
CA ASN A 155 -9.82 -31.50 16.34
C ASN A 155 -10.94 -32.42 15.83
N LEU A 156 -10.65 -33.18 14.79
CA LEU A 156 -11.58 -34.09 14.11
C LEU A 156 -10.87 -35.41 13.77
N ASP A 157 -11.65 -36.47 13.56
CA ASP A 157 -11.15 -37.79 13.22
C ASP A 157 -11.42 -38.08 11.74
N ALA A 158 -10.37 -38.41 10.98
CA ALA A 158 -10.46 -38.68 9.55
C ALA A 158 -11.33 -39.90 9.19
N GLN A 159 -11.52 -40.85 10.12
CA GLN A 159 -12.34 -42.04 9.90
C GLN A 159 -13.82 -41.79 10.18
N ASN A 160 -14.11 -40.95 11.17
CA ASN A 160 -15.45 -40.78 11.72
C ASN A 160 -16.13 -39.48 11.29
N SER A 161 -15.37 -38.44 10.95
CA SER A 161 -15.93 -37.14 10.57
C SER A 161 -16.43 -37.13 9.13
N GLU A 162 -17.56 -36.47 8.92
CA GLU A 162 -18.16 -36.30 7.62
C GLU A 162 -17.53 -35.15 6.83
N LYS A 163 -17.62 -35.22 5.51
CA LYS A 163 -17.09 -34.20 4.58
C LYS A 163 -17.52 -32.79 4.98
N HIS A 164 -18.80 -32.60 5.29
CA HIS A 164 -19.35 -31.28 5.62
C HIS A 164 -18.81 -30.73 6.94
N GLU A 165 -18.57 -31.60 7.94
CA GLU A 165 -18.01 -31.22 9.23
C GLU A 165 -16.55 -30.75 9.07
N ILE A 166 -15.76 -31.50 8.30
CA ILE A 166 -14.35 -31.17 8.04
C ILE A 166 -14.24 -29.85 7.27
N ILE A 167 -15.05 -29.67 6.22
CA ILE A 167 -15.05 -28.43 5.43
C ILE A 167 -15.51 -27.26 6.28
N ALA A 168 -16.57 -27.40 7.08
CA ALA A 168 -17.06 -26.34 7.96
C ALA A 168 -16.04 -25.97 9.03
N ALA A 169 -15.36 -26.94 9.64
CA ALA A 169 -14.30 -26.70 10.61
C ALA A 169 -13.10 -26.00 9.98
N LEU A 170 -12.68 -26.42 8.77
CA LEU A 170 -11.59 -25.77 8.05
C LEU A 170 -11.94 -24.33 7.61
N GLU A 171 -13.16 -24.12 7.12
CA GLU A 171 -13.72 -22.80 6.78
C GLU A 171 -13.68 -21.88 8.01
N HIS A 172 -14.21 -22.36 9.14
CA HIS A 172 -14.27 -21.60 10.37
C HIS A 172 -12.88 -21.25 10.88
N ALA A 173 -11.96 -22.23 10.90
CA ALA A 173 -10.57 -22.02 11.29
C ALA A 173 -9.86 -20.99 10.39
N CYS A 174 -10.21 -20.92 9.09
CA CYS A 174 -9.64 -19.92 8.19
C CYS A 174 -10.30 -18.54 8.31
N ARG A 175 -11.60 -18.47 8.54
CA ARG A 175 -12.34 -17.20 8.60
C ARG A 175 -12.25 -16.52 9.97
N LYS A 176 -12.22 -17.29 11.05
CA LYS A 176 -12.23 -16.80 12.44
C LYS A 176 -10.95 -17.09 13.21
N GLY A 177 -10.14 -18.03 12.74
CA GLY A 177 -8.86 -18.38 13.35
C GLY A 177 -7.65 -17.78 12.65
N ASP A 178 -6.49 -18.40 12.87
CA ASP A 178 -5.19 -18.02 12.34
C ASP A 178 -4.83 -18.74 11.03
N LYS A 179 -5.70 -19.63 10.53
CA LYS A 179 -5.40 -20.45 9.36
C LYS A 179 -5.59 -19.66 8.07
N LYS A 180 -4.67 -19.87 7.14
CA LYS A 180 -4.66 -19.22 5.82
C LYS A 180 -4.61 -20.29 4.75
N TYR A 181 -5.66 -21.10 4.63
CA TYR A 181 -5.73 -22.16 3.60
C TYR A 181 -6.85 -21.90 2.60
N LEU A 182 -8.03 -21.54 3.09
CA LEU A 182 -9.17 -21.18 2.29
C LEU A 182 -9.44 -19.67 2.37
N GLY A 183 -10.13 -19.14 1.38
CA GLY A 183 -10.61 -17.76 1.39
C GLY A 183 -11.94 -17.64 0.66
N PRO A 184 -12.55 -16.45 0.68
CA PRO A 184 -13.88 -16.26 0.11
C PRO A 184 -13.81 -16.09 -1.42
N GLY A 185 -14.96 -16.29 -2.05
CA GLY A 185 -15.18 -16.00 -3.47
C GLY A 185 -15.27 -14.51 -3.76
N ALA A 186 -15.69 -13.70 -2.78
CA ALA A 186 -15.60 -12.25 -2.84
C ALA A 186 -15.18 -11.69 -1.47
N MET A 187 -14.24 -10.75 -1.47
CA MET A 187 -13.77 -10.12 -0.23
C MET A 187 -14.79 -9.10 0.28
N SER A 188 -14.86 -8.94 1.60
CA SER A 188 -15.61 -7.83 2.18
C SER A 188 -15.05 -6.48 1.70
N ASN A 189 -15.94 -5.55 1.43
CA ASN A 189 -15.64 -4.19 0.98
C ASN A 189 -16.73 -3.19 1.43
N PHE A 190 -17.23 -3.38 2.64
CA PHE A 190 -18.17 -2.46 3.26
C PHE A 190 -17.40 -1.29 3.92
N PRO A 191 -17.89 -0.03 3.90
CA PRO A 191 -19.18 0.48 3.37
C PRO A 191 -19.18 0.79 1.86
N ASP A 192 -18.02 0.62 1.23
CA ASP A 192 -17.75 1.03 -0.14
C ASP A 192 -18.68 0.39 -1.17
N ARG A 193 -19.15 -0.83 -0.92
CA ARG A 193 -20.09 -1.57 -1.77
C ARG A 193 -21.36 -1.87 -1.00
N TYR A 194 -22.51 -1.67 -1.65
CA TYR A 194 -23.83 -1.80 -1.02
C TYR A 194 -24.09 -3.20 -0.43
N ASP A 195 -23.78 -4.25 -1.18
CA ASP A 195 -23.89 -5.64 -0.74
C ASP A 195 -22.82 -6.04 0.29
N GLY A 196 -21.84 -5.17 0.55
CA GLY A 196 -20.76 -5.39 1.50
C GLY A 196 -19.55 -6.14 0.94
N PHE A 197 -19.51 -6.43 -0.37
CA PHE A 197 -18.47 -7.26 -0.97
C PHE A 197 -17.91 -6.65 -2.26
N HIS A 198 -16.67 -7.00 -2.56
CA HIS A 198 -15.96 -6.51 -3.73
C HIS A 198 -16.68 -6.91 -5.03
N THR A 199 -16.86 -5.97 -5.96
CA THR A 199 -17.67 -6.18 -7.17
C THR A 199 -17.11 -7.26 -8.11
N TYR A 200 -15.79 -7.43 -8.11
CA TYR A 200 -15.12 -8.54 -8.78
C TYR A 200 -14.91 -9.69 -7.80
N ASN A 201 -15.48 -10.85 -8.14
CA ASN A 201 -15.21 -12.10 -7.47
C ASN A 201 -13.80 -12.61 -7.82
N ARG A 202 -13.33 -13.61 -7.08
CA ARG A 202 -12.02 -14.24 -7.25
C ARG A 202 -11.74 -14.64 -8.71
N CYS A 203 -12.75 -15.14 -9.43
CA CYS A 203 -12.65 -15.55 -10.84
C CYS A 203 -12.19 -14.45 -11.81
N CYS A 204 -12.43 -13.16 -11.50
CA CYS A 204 -12.04 -12.06 -12.38
C CYS A 204 -11.18 -11.01 -11.69
N ARG A 205 -11.06 -11.05 -10.37
CA ARG A 205 -10.44 -9.98 -9.59
C ARG A 205 -9.00 -9.71 -9.99
N SER A 206 -8.18 -10.74 -10.17
CA SER A 206 -6.76 -10.59 -10.52
C SER A 206 -6.53 -9.84 -11.84
N VAL A 207 -7.46 -9.96 -12.79
CA VAL A 207 -7.41 -9.32 -14.11
C VAL A 207 -8.08 -7.95 -14.10
N GLN A 208 -9.13 -7.78 -13.29
CA GLN A 208 -10.04 -6.62 -13.38
C GLN A 208 -9.75 -5.55 -12.32
N ASP A 209 -9.23 -5.95 -11.16
CA ASP A 209 -8.76 -5.06 -10.10
C ASP A 209 -7.31 -4.63 -10.40
N LYS A 210 -7.16 -3.65 -11.28
CA LYS A 210 -5.85 -3.15 -11.72
C LYS A 210 -4.98 -2.64 -10.57
N GLY A 211 -5.54 -2.31 -9.40
CA GLY A 211 -4.79 -1.96 -8.19
C GLY A 211 -4.14 -3.15 -7.47
N ARG A 212 -4.53 -4.39 -7.81
CA ARG A 212 -4.09 -5.64 -7.15
C ARG A 212 -3.62 -6.72 -8.13
N SER A 213 -3.08 -6.35 -9.30
CA SER A 213 -2.35 -7.32 -10.12
C SER A 213 -1.22 -7.95 -9.29
N LYS A 214 -0.82 -9.20 -9.60
CA LYS A 214 0.29 -9.87 -8.89
C LYS A 214 1.57 -9.02 -8.95
N GLU A 215 1.72 -8.29 -10.04
CA GLU A 215 2.78 -7.32 -10.34
C GLU A 215 2.70 -6.09 -9.41
N ASN A 216 1.51 -5.56 -9.16
CA ASN A 216 1.30 -4.44 -8.24
C ASN A 216 1.44 -4.87 -6.77
N LEU A 217 1.00 -6.09 -6.42
CA LEU A 217 1.17 -6.66 -5.08
C LEU A 217 2.65 -6.89 -4.72
N LYS A 218 3.49 -7.33 -5.68
CA LYS A 218 4.95 -7.44 -5.49
C LYS A 218 5.65 -6.08 -5.36
N SER A 219 5.01 -5.00 -5.77
CA SER A 219 5.56 -3.65 -5.57
C SER A 219 5.31 -3.06 -4.18
N TYR A 220 4.62 -3.78 -3.29
CA TYR A 220 4.47 -3.36 -1.90
C TYR A 220 5.74 -3.50 -1.06
N THR A 221 6.75 -4.28 -1.53
CA THR A 221 8.09 -4.27 -0.92
C THR A 221 8.92 -3.07 -1.40
N LYS A 222 8.39 -2.25 -2.30
CA LYS A 222 9.02 -1.01 -2.74
C LYS A 222 8.41 0.14 -1.96
N ASP A 223 9.21 0.82 -1.15
CA ASP A 223 8.74 1.99 -0.44
C ASP A 223 8.61 3.17 -1.40
N ARG A 224 7.41 3.32 -1.94
CA ARG A 224 7.07 4.41 -2.85
C ARG A 224 7.32 5.79 -2.24
N ARG A 225 7.41 5.92 -0.91
CA ARG A 225 7.68 7.19 -0.24
C ARG A 225 9.02 7.78 -0.67
N ALA A 226 10.04 6.94 -0.92
CA ALA A 226 11.32 7.39 -1.42
C ALA A 226 11.20 8.13 -2.77
N TYR A 227 10.31 7.64 -3.64
CA TYR A 227 9.99 8.30 -4.91
C TYR A 227 9.15 9.55 -4.70
N GLU A 228 8.13 9.46 -3.83
CA GLU A 228 7.19 10.55 -3.56
C GLU A 228 7.86 11.77 -2.92
N TYR A 229 8.89 11.55 -2.10
CA TYR A 229 9.62 12.60 -1.38
C TYR A 229 10.97 12.96 -2.00
N TRP A 230 11.29 12.40 -3.18
CA TRP A 230 12.53 12.68 -3.91
C TRP A 230 13.76 12.50 -3.02
N SER A 231 13.79 11.37 -2.32
CA SER A 231 14.83 11.07 -1.35
C SER A 231 16.07 10.49 -2.03
N ASP A 232 17.24 10.82 -1.50
CA ASP A 232 18.51 10.22 -1.88
C ASP A 232 18.70 8.84 -1.23
N GLY A 233 19.87 8.22 -1.44
CA GLY A 233 20.27 6.92 -0.89
C GLY A 233 20.27 5.81 -1.94
N ASN A 234 20.73 4.61 -1.56
CA ASN A 234 20.66 3.45 -2.45
C ASN A 234 19.24 2.85 -2.44
N ILE A 235 18.32 3.52 -3.14
CA ILE A 235 16.88 3.20 -3.15
C ILE A 235 16.63 1.75 -3.58
N HIS A 236 17.35 1.25 -4.57
CA HIS A 236 17.18 -0.13 -5.02
C HIS A 236 17.62 -1.12 -3.93
N ALA A 237 18.77 -0.89 -3.31
CA ALA A 237 19.27 -1.74 -2.24
C ALA A 237 18.32 -1.73 -1.02
N ALA A 238 17.79 -0.57 -0.64
CA ALA A 238 16.85 -0.46 0.48
C ALA A 238 15.59 -1.31 0.23
N ASN A 239 15.00 -1.20 -0.97
CA ASN A 239 13.85 -2.02 -1.36
C ASN A 239 14.17 -3.53 -1.40
N GLN A 240 15.39 -3.92 -1.79
CA GLN A 240 15.82 -5.32 -1.73
C GLN A 240 15.97 -5.80 -0.28
N PHE A 241 16.56 -4.99 0.60
CA PHE A 241 16.74 -5.33 2.00
C PHE A 241 15.39 -5.46 2.72
N MET A 242 14.44 -4.53 2.49
CA MET A 242 13.07 -4.62 3.01
C MET A 242 12.34 -5.91 2.58
N GLY A 243 12.65 -6.43 1.40
CA GLY A 243 12.09 -7.70 0.88
C GLY A 243 12.86 -8.96 1.28
N SER A 244 13.95 -8.82 2.05
CA SER A 244 14.79 -9.94 2.44
C SER A 244 14.20 -10.74 3.62
N SER A 245 14.79 -11.90 3.90
CA SER A 245 14.39 -12.73 5.03
C SER A 245 14.58 -12.06 6.39
N PHE A 246 15.38 -10.99 6.47
CA PHE A 246 15.60 -10.22 7.69
C PHE A 246 14.29 -9.65 8.27
N PHE A 247 13.34 -9.27 7.41
CA PHE A 247 12.05 -8.73 7.83
C PHE A 247 10.91 -9.78 7.78
N ASN A 248 11.22 -11.08 7.76
CA ASN A 248 10.16 -12.11 7.76
C ASN A 248 9.37 -12.09 9.07
N GLY A 249 8.08 -11.75 8.98
CA GLY A 249 7.17 -11.71 10.13
C GLY A 249 7.23 -10.41 10.95
N ILE A 250 8.03 -9.44 10.54
CA ILE A 250 8.15 -8.11 11.14
C ILE A 250 8.11 -7.03 10.05
N SER A 251 7.81 -5.78 10.39
CA SER A 251 7.77 -4.70 9.38
C SER A 251 9.13 -4.01 9.30
N ALA A 252 9.59 -3.69 8.10
CA ALA A 252 10.68 -2.76 7.92
C ALA A 252 10.20 -1.32 8.17
N ASP A 253 11.01 -0.53 8.87
CA ASP A 253 10.80 0.90 9.05
C ASP A 253 12.10 1.68 8.91
N HIS A 254 11.99 2.99 8.71
CA HIS A 254 13.13 3.90 8.63
C HIS A 254 13.51 4.42 10.02
N ILE A 255 14.81 4.54 10.29
CA ILE A 255 15.27 5.21 11.53
C ILE A 255 14.87 6.69 11.51
N GLY A 256 15.18 7.39 10.41
CA GLY A 256 14.72 8.74 10.13
C GLY A 256 13.53 8.75 9.16
N PRO A 257 12.44 9.50 9.41
CA PRO A 257 11.29 9.51 8.50
C PRO A 257 11.63 10.12 7.12
N ILE A 258 11.42 9.36 6.04
CA ILE A 258 11.62 9.80 4.64
C ILE A 258 10.94 11.16 4.36
N SER A 259 9.75 11.38 4.91
CA SER A 259 8.97 12.62 4.74
C SER A 259 9.64 13.87 5.31
N LEU A 260 10.66 13.70 6.15
CA LEU A 260 11.48 14.77 6.71
C LEU A 260 12.79 14.99 5.93
N GLY A 261 12.98 14.29 4.80
CA GLY A 261 14.18 14.41 3.96
C GLY A 261 15.24 13.32 4.17
N PHE A 262 15.07 12.43 5.15
CA PHE A 262 16.01 11.32 5.36
C PHE A 262 16.08 10.39 4.15
N VAL A 263 17.27 9.85 3.91
CA VAL A 263 17.54 8.98 2.75
C VAL A 263 16.81 7.65 2.83
N HIS A 264 16.56 7.05 1.67
CA HIS A 264 16.10 5.68 1.56
C HIS A 264 17.28 4.75 1.24
N ASP A 265 18.02 4.36 2.28
CA ASP A 265 19.19 3.48 2.20
C ASP A 265 19.03 2.28 3.16
N PRO A 266 19.51 1.07 2.79
CA PRO A 266 19.31 -0.13 3.60
C PRO A 266 19.90 -0.05 5.02
N ARG A 267 20.95 0.77 5.23
CA ARG A 267 21.61 0.94 6.53
C ARG A 267 20.79 1.75 7.53
N TYR A 268 19.80 2.51 7.05
CA TYR A 268 18.88 3.30 7.85
C TYR A 268 17.51 2.62 8.00
N LEU A 269 17.45 1.30 7.80
CA LEU A 269 16.28 0.47 8.03
C LEU A 269 16.40 -0.31 9.33
N GLN A 270 15.30 -0.42 10.06
CA GLN A 270 15.21 -1.17 11.31
C GLN A 270 13.94 -2.03 11.36
N PRO A 271 13.97 -3.16 12.07
CA PRO A 271 12.78 -3.97 12.30
C PRO A 271 11.86 -3.28 13.32
N MET A 272 10.56 -3.23 13.03
CA MET A 272 9.56 -2.73 13.96
C MET A 272 8.27 -3.55 13.90
N SER A 273 7.59 -3.66 15.04
CA SER A 273 6.27 -4.30 15.10
C SER A 273 5.27 -3.57 14.20
N THR A 274 4.32 -4.29 13.62
CA THR A 274 3.34 -3.73 12.67
C THR A 274 2.44 -2.66 13.32
N GLY A 275 2.19 -2.78 14.64
CA GLY A 275 1.40 -1.82 15.40
C GLY A 275 2.16 -0.50 15.59
N ASP A 276 3.43 -0.57 15.98
CA ASP A 276 4.27 0.60 16.25
C ASP A 276 4.58 1.38 14.98
N ASN A 277 4.78 0.68 13.84
CA ASN A 277 5.04 1.30 12.54
C ASN A 277 3.89 2.22 12.10
N SER A 278 2.63 1.80 12.33
CA SER A 278 1.47 2.61 11.98
C SER A 278 1.40 3.95 12.74
N SER A 279 2.00 4.00 13.93
CA SER A 279 1.98 5.16 14.81
C SER A 279 3.18 6.11 14.58
N LYS A 280 4.33 5.63 14.08
CA LYS A 280 5.58 6.41 14.02
C LYS A 280 5.57 7.51 12.94
N ARG A 281 4.98 7.26 11.76
CA ARG A 281 4.80 8.20 10.62
C ARG A 281 5.92 9.22 10.38
N ASP A 282 5.86 10.40 10.99
CA ASP A 282 6.79 11.53 10.83
C ASP A 282 7.41 11.99 12.16
N ARG A 283 7.33 11.16 13.21
CA ARG A 283 7.94 11.43 14.50
C ARG A 283 9.46 11.37 14.39
N LEU A 284 10.11 12.40 14.93
CA LEU A 284 11.55 12.47 15.12
C LEU A 284 11.81 12.52 16.63
N GLN A 285 12.55 11.55 17.16
CA GLN A 285 12.92 11.48 18.57
C GLN A 285 14.44 11.54 18.73
N ILE A 286 14.89 11.84 19.95
CA ILE A 286 16.34 11.87 20.27
C ILE A 286 16.99 10.52 19.99
N ILE A 287 16.33 9.41 20.36
CA ILE A 287 16.82 8.06 20.08
C ILE A 287 16.97 7.78 18.59
N ASP A 288 16.11 8.37 17.75
CA ASP A 288 16.25 8.26 16.29
C ASP A 288 17.50 9.03 15.83
N ILE A 289 17.73 10.24 16.35
CA ILE A 289 18.91 11.05 16.02
C ILE A 289 20.21 10.34 16.41
N GLU A 290 20.28 9.80 17.64
CA GLU A 290 21.45 9.07 18.13
C GLU A 290 21.73 7.83 17.28
N SER A 291 20.70 7.05 16.95
CA SER A 291 20.80 5.88 16.09
C SER A 291 21.26 6.22 14.66
N ILE A 292 20.81 7.37 14.14
CA ILE A 292 21.24 7.90 12.85
C ILE A 292 22.71 8.30 12.87
N ILE A 293 23.16 9.03 13.90
CA ILE A 293 24.56 9.45 14.04
C ILE A 293 25.48 8.24 14.20
N GLU A 294 25.10 7.26 15.02
CA GLU A 294 25.86 6.01 15.18
C GLU A 294 25.99 5.28 13.83
N THR A 295 24.90 5.20 13.07
CA THR A 295 24.89 4.55 11.74
C THR A 295 25.76 5.31 10.75
N GLU A 296 25.71 6.64 10.73
CA GLU A 296 26.56 7.47 9.90
C GLU A 296 28.05 7.26 10.24
N GLN A 297 28.41 7.30 11.52
CA GLN A 297 29.79 7.09 11.98
C GLN A 297 30.32 5.69 11.64
N ARG A 298 29.47 4.67 11.80
CA ARG A 298 29.81 3.27 11.51
C ARG A 298 29.97 3.01 10.01
N THR A 299 29.12 3.60 9.18
CA THR A 299 29.02 3.21 7.76
C THR A 299 29.60 4.21 6.78
N GLY A 300 29.83 5.45 7.22
CA GLY A 300 30.23 6.58 6.37
C GLY A 300 29.14 7.06 5.40
N ILE A 301 27.92 6.51 5.47
CA ILE A 301 26.81 6.90 4.59
C ILE A 301 26.03 8.03 5.23
N TYR A 302 25.91 9.15 4.53
CA TYR A 302 25.21 10.32 5.04
C TYR A 302 23.68 10.10 5.13
N PRO A 303 23.00 10.52 6.21
CA PRO A 303 21.60 10.15 6.47
C PRO A 303 20.54 11.04 5.81
N MET A 304 20.93 12.19 5.26
CA MET A 304 19.98 13.22 4.81
C MET A 304 20.10 13.49 3.30
N SER A 305 18.96 13.65 2.63
CA SER A 305 18.95 14.05 1.21
C SER A 305 19.43 15.50 1.08
N TRP A 306 20.04 15.85 -0.04
CA TRP A 306 20.73 17.14 -0.21
C TRP A 306 19.85 18.35 0.12
N GLN A 307 18.55 18.27 -0.16
CA GLN A 307 17.60 19.36 0.03
C GLN A 307 17.30 19.69 1.49
N SER A 308 17.77 18.91 2.47
CA SER A 308 17.57 19.15 3.92
C SER A 308 18.88 19.06 4.71
N ARG A 309 20.00 19.13 4.00
CA ARG A 309 21.34 18.89 4.53
C ARG A 309 21.71 19.90 5.62
N LEU A 310 21.50 21.20 5.38
CA LEU A 310 21.93 22.24 6.33
C LEU A 310 21.09 22.21 7.60
N ILE A 311 19.78 21.94 7.48
CA ILE A 311 18.90 21.81 8.64
C ILE A 311 19.33 20.59 9.48
N TRP A 312 19.64 19.45 8.85
CA TRP A 312 20.14 18.28 9.57
C TRP A 312 21.45 18.56 10.31
N GLU A 313 22.43 19.20 9.66
CA GLU A 313 23.69 19.55 10.31
C GLU A 313 23.49 20.48 11.51
N PHE A 314 22.57 21.44 11.41
CA PHE A 314 22.17 22.26 12.54
C PHE A 314 21.56 21.43 13.67
N ILE A 315 20.64 20.50 13.36
CA ILE A 315 20.02 19.61 14.37
C ILE A 315 21.10 18.75 15.04
N LYS A 316 21.95 18.10 14.26
CA LYS A 316 23.04 17.23 14.73
C LYS A 316 23.99 17.96 15.68
N ALA A 317 24.26 19.25 15.44
CA ALA A 317 25.10 20.07 16.32
C ALA A 317 24.40 20.54 17.61
N ASN A 318 23.05 20.59 17.63
CA ASN A 318 22.31 21.28 18.69
C ASN A 318 21.31 20.40 19.48
N TYR A 319 21.02 19.17 19.05
CA TYR A 319 19.96 18.34 19.65
C TYR A 319 20.23 18.00 21.11
N SER A 320 21.49 17.70 21.48
CA SER A 320 21.83 17.33 22.86
C SER A 320 21.62 18.48 23.85
N ALA A 321 21.82 19.72 23.40
CA ALA A 321 21.59 20.93 24.20
C ALA A 321 20.13 21.38 24.20
N ASN A 322 19.33 20.96 23.22
CA ASN A 322 17.93 21.35 23.04
C ASN A 322 17.01 20.13 22.78
N PRO A 323 16.96 19.14 23.68
CA PRO A 323 16.25 17.88 23.48
C PRO A 323 14.74 18.06 23.27
N ASP A 324 14.15 19.08 23.90
CA ASP A 324 12.74 19.45 23.85
C ASP A 324 12.32 20.02 22.48
N LYS A 325 13.26 20.61 21.72
CA LYS A 325 13.02 21.14 20.37
C LYS A 325 12.93 20.04 19.29
N VAL A 326 13.48 18.85 19.55
CA VAL A 326 13.55 17.74 18.57
C VAL A 326 12.18 17.32 18.02
N PRO A 327 11.20 16.93 18.87
CA PRO A 327 9.92 16.38 18.37
C PRO A 327 8.99 17.43 17.77
N THR A 328 9.28 18.72 17.92
CA THR A 328 8.43 19.83 17.48
C THR A 328 9.19 20.76 16.54
N VAL A 329 9.98 21.69 17.07
CA VAL A 329 10.63 22.78 16.32
C VAL A 329 11.52 22.24 15.20
N TYR A 330 12.41 21.28 15.50
CA TYR A 330 13.34 20.72 14.50
C TYR A 330 12.62 19.83 13.48
N ARG A 331 11.70 18.99 13.92
CA ARG A 331 10.83 18.21 13.03
C ARG A 331 10.06 19.13 12.09
N ASP A 332 9.45 20.19 12.61
CA ASP A 332 8.59 21.08 11.84
C ASP A 332 9.41 21.96 10.86
N ALA A 333 10.66 22.28 11.20
CA ALA A 333 11.63 22.89 10.29
C ALA A 333 11.88 22.01 9.05
N LEU A 334 12.15 20.72 9.24
CA LEU A 334 12.32 19.76 8.15
C LEU A 334 11.03 19.62 7.31
N LYS A 335 9.85 19.58 7.95
CA LYS A 335 8.56 19.53 7.25
C LYS A 335 8.30 20.78 6.43
N GLN A 336 8.61 21.96 6.97
CA GLN A 336 8.45 23.22 6.26
C GLN A 336 9.38 23.29 5.05
N ASN A 337 10.62 22.84 5.22
CA ASN A 337 11.57 22.78 4.12
C ASN A 337 11.13 21.81 3.01
N MET A 338 10.61 20.63 3.37
CA MET A 338 10.02 19.70 2.41
C MET A 338 8.81 20.31 1.66
N ALA A 339 7.98 21.11 2.34
CA ALA A 339 6.88 21.83 1.68
C ALA A 339 7.39 22.90 0.70
N ASN A 340 8.46 23.63 1.05
CA ASN A 340 9.10 24.60 0.17
C ASN A 340 9.73 23.93 -1.05
N PHE A 341 10.42 22.81 -0.86
CA PHE A 341 11.03 22.02 -1.93
C PHE A 341 9.97 21.50 -2.92
N MET A 342 8.89 20.89 -2.41
CA MET A 342 7.79 20.40 -3.26
C MET A 342 7.07 21.50 -4.03
N PHE A 343 7.04 22.72 -3.48
CA PHE A 343 6.54 23.90 -4.18
C PHE A 343 7.47 24.32 -5.31
N ILE A 344 8.79 24.38 -5.07
CA ILE A 344 9.79 24.70 -6.11
C ILE A 344 9.70 23.72 -7.29
N LEU A 345 9.64 22.42 -7.01
CA LEU A 345 9.52 21.41 -8.06
C LEU A 345 8.25 21.60 -8.89
N ARG A 346 7.12 21.92 -8.23
CA ARG A 346 5.86 22.21 -8.92
C ARG A 346 5.97 23.45 -9.79
N THR A 347 6.53 24.53 -9.27
CA THR A 347 6.68 25.79 -10.02
C THR A 347 7.52 25.58 -11.27
N ILE A 348 8.57 24.74 -11.21
CA ILE A 348 9.35 24.38 -12.39
C ILE A 348 8.48 23.63 -13.41
N LEU A 349 7.69 22.64 -12.98
CA LEU A 349 6.80 21.89 -13.89
C LEU A 349 5.70 22.77 -14.51
N GLU A 350 5.18 23.75 -13.78
CA GLU A 350 4.11 24.62 -14.26
C GLU A 350 4.63 25.76 -15.15
N ASN A 351 5.79 26.34 -14.82
CA ASN A 351 6.34 27.50 -15.52
C ASN A 351 7.35 27.13 -16.62
N CYS A 352 7.79 25.86 -16.69
CA CYS A 352 8.69 25.35 -17.73
C CYS A 352 8.01 24.20 -18.48
N PRO A 353 6.93 24.44 -19.25
CA PRO A 353 6.12 23.37 -19.84
C PRO A 353 6.88 22.52 -20.87
N ASN A 354 7.91 23.06 -21.52
CA ASN A 354 8.67 22.31 -22.53
C ASN A 354 9.88 21.59 -21.95
N LYS A 355 10.52 22.16 -20.92
CA LYS A 355 11.82 21.68 -20.42
C LYS A 355 11.83 21.24 -18.96
N GLY A 356 10.83 21.62 -18.18
CA GLY A 356 10.79 21.42 -16.73
C GLY A 356 10.90 19.96 -16.30
N GLU A 357 10.07 19.07 -16.86
CA GLU A 357 10.09 17.65 -16.49
C GLU A 357 11.44 17.00 -16.83
N THR A 358 11.90 17.15 -18.08
CA THR A 358 13.19 16.63 -18.54
C THR A 358 14.34 17.14 -17.68
N PHE A 359 14.35 18.44 -17.38
CA PHE A 359 15.36 19.04 -16.51
C PHE A 359 15.36 18.42 -15.11
N LEU A 360 14.19 18.31 -14.46
CA LEU A 360 14.10 17.75 -13.10
C LEU A 360 14.57 16.29 -13.06
N VAL A 361 14.19 15.50 -14.06
CA VAL A 361 14.59 14.10 -14.19
C VAL A 361 16.10 13.99 -14.34
N SER A 362 16.70 14.68 -15.30
CA SER A 362 18.13 14.58 -15.57
C SER A 362 18.98 15.20 -14.47
N ALA A 363 18.52 16.28 -13.83
CA ALA A 363 19.27 16.93 -12.77
C ALA A 363 19.26 16.14 -11.45
N PHE A 364 18.13 15.52 -11.09
CA PHE A 364 17.89 15.04 -9.73
C PHE A 364 17.48 13.56 -9.61
N LEU A 365 16.87 12.94 -10.63
CA LEU A 365 16.48 11.53 -10.57
C LEU A 365 17.50 10.58 -11.22
N GLU A 366 17.97 10.92 -12.42
CA GLU A 366 18.99 10.14 -13.14
C GLU A 366 20.26 9.84 -12.33
N PRO A 367 20.77 10.75 -11.48
CA PRO A 367 21.90 10.45 -10.60
C PRO A 367 21.69 9.23 -9.70
N ASN A 368 20.45 8.83 -9.43
CA ASN A 368 20.12 7.65 -8.62
C ASN A 368 19.92 6.38 -9.47
N PHE A 369 19.83 6.47 -10.80
CA PHE A 369 19.50 5.32 -11.66
C PHE A 369 20.57 4.24 -11.66
N TYR A 370 21.83 4.59 -11.39
CA TYR A 370 22.90 3.59 -11.28
C TYR A 370 22.62 2.54 -10.21
N THR A 371 21.88 2.90 -9.15
CA THR A 371 21.57 1.98 -8.05
C THR A 371 20.75 0.77 -8.51
N PHE A 372 19.96 0.93 -9.57
CA PHE A 372 19.09 -0.10 -10.14
C PHE A 372 19.82 -1.11 -11.04
N LYS A 373 21.10 -0.85 -11.36
CA LYS A 373 21.95 -1.72 -12.19
C LYS A 373 22.48 -2.95 -11.48
N TYR A 374 22.42 -2.97 -10.15
CA TYR A 374 23.01 -4.01 -9.32
C TYR A 374 21.97 -4.77 -8.50
N SER A 375 22.31 -6.00 -8.14
CA SER A 375 21.69 -6.73 -7.04
C SER A 375 22.64 -6.71 -5.85
N TYR A 376 22.09 -6.58 -4.64
CA TYR A 376 22.87 -6.36 -3.43
C TYR A 376 22.65 -7.49 -2.42
N THR A 377 23.70 -7.83 -1.71
CA THR A 377 23.66 -8.71 -0.53
C THR A 377 23.95 -7.89 0.72
N PHE A 378 23.27 -8.21 1.81
CA PHE A 378 23.32 -7.45 3.06
C PHE A 378 23.77 -8.31 4.23
N ASN A 379 24.40 -7.70 5.22
CA ASN A 379 24.48 -8.28 6.56
C ASN A 379 23.22 -7.98 7.38
N ASP A 380 23.22 -8.39 8.65
CA ASP A 380 22.13 -8.19 9.62
C ASP A 380 21.92 -6.73 10.06
N ARG A 381 22.77 -5.80 9.60
CA ARG A 381 22.66 -4.36 9.85
C ARG A 381 22.31 -3.56 8.58
N GLY A 382 21.93 -4.24 7.50
CA GLY A 382 21.60 -3.62 6.23
C GLY A 382 22.80 -3.06 5.48
N GLU A 383 24.03 -3.36 5.90
CA GLU A 383 25.23 -2.95 5.17
C GLU A 383 25.41 -3.82 3.94
N ILE A 384 25.71 -3.20 2.80
CA ILE A 384 25.97 -3.90 1.55
C ILE A 384 27.33 -4.60 1.65
N ILE A 385 27.33 -5.93 1.67
CA ILE A 385 28.55 -6.75 1.73
C ILE A 385 29.03 -7.20 0.34
N ASP A 386 28.12 -7.25 -0.64
CA ASP A 386 28.43 -7.59 -2.01
C ASP A 386 27.43 -6.95 -2.98
N LYS A 387 27.86 -6.74 -4.23
CA LYS A 387 26.99 -6.30 -5.33
C LYS A 387 27.36 -7.02 -6.62
N THR A 388 26.36 -7.46 -7.37
CA THR A 388 26.55 -8.08 -8.69
C THR A 388 25.74 -7.34 -9.74
N ASP A 389 26.16 -7.40 -10.99
CA ASP A 389 25.34 -6.90 -12.10
C ASP A 389 23.99 -7.60 -12.10
N ARG A 390 22.94 -6.79 -12.28
CA ARG A 390 21.57 -7.29 -12.23
C ARG A 390 21.18 -7.86 -13.59
N HIS A 391 20.57 -9.04 -13.56
CA HIS A 391 19.94 -9.59 -14.75
C HIS A 391 18.63 -8.82 -15.05
N TYR A 392 18.61 -8.13 -16.20
CA TYR A 392 17.40 -7.48 -16.68
C TYR A 392 16.47 -8.49 -17.34
N THR A 393 15.18 -8.39 -17.00
CA THR A 393 14.09 -9.17 -17.58
C THR A 393 12.99 -8.20 -17.97
N GLU A 394 12.01 -8.63 -18.76
CA GLU A 394 10.83 -7.81 -19.07
C GLU A 394 10.12 -7.25 -17.82
N ARG A 395 10.33 -7.88 -16.65
CA ARG A 395 9.74 -7.53 -15.35
C ARG A 395 10.39 -6.32 -14.66
N ASN A 396 11.64 -5.98 -14.97
CA ASN A 396 12.38 -4.90 -14.32
C ASN A 396 12.96 -3.85 -15.28
N GLN A 397 12.78 -4.04 -16.59
CA GLN A 397 13.31 -3.13 -17.61
C GLN A 397 12.77 -1.69 -17.52
N TYR A 398 11.55 -1.49 -17.00
CA TYR A 398 10.89 -0.18 -16.88
C TYR A 398 10.90 0.37 -15.43
N GLU A 399 11.82 -0.10 -14.59
CA GLU A 399 11.83 0.28 -13.18
C GLU A 399 12.20 1.76 -12.96
N THR A 400 13.13 2.30 -13.75
CA THR A 400 13.50 3.72 -13.75
C THR A 400 12.37 4.60 -14.29
N ASP A 401 11.68 4.17 -15.35
CA ASP A 401 10.51 4.89 -15.87
C ASP A 401 9.39 4.96 -14.84
N ARG A 402 9.18 3.86 -14.10
CA ARG A 402 8.25 3.83 -12.99
C ARG A 402 8.67 4.79 -11.88
N TYR A 403 9.95 4.85 -11.52
CA TYR A 403 10.47 5.79 -10.53
C TYR A 403 10.20 7.23 -10.97
N GLN A 404 10.60 7.62 -12.18
CA GLN A 404 10.31 8.93 -12.76
C GLN A 404 8.83 9.27 -12.69
N ARG A 405 7.96 8.40 -13.22
CA ARG A 405 6.52 8.65 -13.26
C ARG A 405 5.93 8.85 -11.87
N ILE A 406 6.34 8.05 -10.87
CA ILE A 406 5.84 8.19 -9.50
C ILE A 406 6.36 9.50 -8.88
N ALA A 407 7.63 9.83 -9.05
CA ALA A 407 8.24 11.03 -8.49
C ALA A 407 7.58 12.30 -9.05
N ILE A 408 7.35 12.37 -10.37
CA ILE A 408 6.65 13.48 -11.03
C ILE A 408 5.19 13.57 -10.59
N GLN A 409 4.45 12.45 -10.61
CA GLN A 409 3.05 12.44 -10.16
C GLN A 409 2.91 12.89 -8.70
N ALA A 410 3.87 12.53 -7.85
CA ALA A 410 3.88 12.89 -6.45
C ALA A 410 3.96 14.40 -6.23
N ILE A 411 4.63 15.17 -7.10
CA ILE A 411 4.65 16.64 -7.01
C ILE A 411 3.24 17.22 -7.11
N TYR A 412 2.47 16.78 -8.13
CA TYR A 412 1.08 17.21 -8.30
C TYR A 412 0.19 16.73 -7.16
N ASP A 413 0.31 15.46 -6.77
CA ASP A 413 -0.48 14.88 -5.67
C ASP A 413 -0.14 15.54 -4.33
N TYR A 414 1.11 15.98 -4.16
CA TYR A 414 1.56 16.66 -2.96
C TYR A 414 0.82 17.99 -2.83
N ASN A 415 0.82 18.77 -3.90
CA ASN A 415 0.29 20.14 -3.94
C ASN A 415 -1.24 20.22 -4.09
N LYS A 416 -1.92 19.16 -4.56
CA LYS A 416 -3.40 19.10 -4.63
C LYS A 416 -4.12 18.97 -3.28
N LYS A 417 -3.42 18.57 -2.20
CA LYS A 417 -4.06 18.36 -0.90
C LYS A 417 -4.34 19.69 -0.21
N GLU A 418 -5.60 20.12 -0.23
CA GLU A 418 -6.07 21.38 0.37
C GLU A 418 -5.89 21.44 1.90
N ASN A 419 -6.03 20.31 2.60
CA ASN A 419 -5.94 20.23 4.07
C ASN A 419 -4.51 19.97 4.61
N ARG A 420 -3.46 20.49 3.96
CA ARG A 420 -2.10 20.39 4.51
C ARG A 420 -1.87 21.49 5.54
N ASN A 421 -1.44 21.08 6.73
CA ASN A 421 -1.07 22.02 7.80
C ASN A 421 0.12 22.91 7.40
N ASN A 422 1.04 22.42 6.57
CA ASN A 422 2.22 23.17 6.14
C ASN A 422 2.07 23.57 4.67
N LYS A 423 1.95 24.87 4.42
CA LYS A 423 2.03 25.49 3.10
C LYS A 423 3.46 25.97 2.86
N HIS A 424 3.86 26.20 1.61
CA HIS A 424 5.14 26.84 1.32
C HIS A 424 5.19 28.25 1.94
N ASN A 425 6.38 28.71 2.33
CA ASN A 425 6.62 30.02 2.91
C ASN A 425 7.80 30.75 2.27
N LEU A 426 8.00 30.53 0.96
CA LEU A 426 9.01 31.26 0.18
C LEU A 426 8.74 32.77 0.25
N THR A 427 9.79 33.54 0.46
CA THR A 427 9.75 35.01 0.46
C THR A 427 9.63 35.56 -0.96
N SER A 428 9.26 36.83 -1.10
CA SER A 428 9.20 37.49 -2.42
C SER A 428 10.54 37.44 -3.16
N THR A 429 11.67 37.55 -2.45
CA THR A 429 13.01 37.43 -3.05
C THR A 429 13.29 36.00 -3.53
N GLU A 430 12.94 34.98 -2.74
CA GLU A 430 13.10 33.57 -3.13
C GLU A 430 12.22 33.21 -4.34
N LEU A 431 11.00 33.76 -4.40
CA LEU A 431 10.11 33.60 -5.55
C LEU A 431 10.69 34.25 -6.81
N ALA A 432 11.24 35.47 -6.73
CA ALA A 432 11.87 36.12 -7.86
C ALA A 432 13.10 35.35 -8.38
N VAL A 433 13.89 34.76 -7.47
CA VAL A 433 15.00 33.86 -7.87
C VAL A 433 14.48 32.62 -8.57
N LEU A 434 13.42 31.99 -8.04
CA LEU A 434 12.79 30.83 -8.65
C LEU A 434 12.25 31.13 -10.06
N GLU A 435 11.61 32.28 -10.25
CA GLU A 435 11.14 32.73 -11.57
C GLU A 435 12.30 32.88 -12.57
N SER A 436 13.41 33.48 -12.15
CA SER A 436 14.63 33.60 -12.97
C SER A 436 15.21 32.24 -13.34
N ILE A 437 15.23 31.28 -12.39
CA ILE A 437 15.64 29.90 -12.64
C ILE A 437 14.72 29.25 -13.67
N CYS A 438 13.41 29.38 -13.53
CA CYS A 438 12.44 28.84 -14.49
C CYS A 438 12.68 29.40 -15.91
N SER A 439 12.89 30.71 -16.06
CA SER A 439 13.23 31.29 -17.36
C SER A 439 14.52 30.70 -17.95
N SER A 440 15.54 30.45 -17.12
CA SER A 440 16.81 29.83 -17.56
C SER A 440 16.69 28.34 -17.89
N ILE A 441 15.75 27.62 -17.26
CA ILE A 441 15.43 26.22 -17.59
C ILE A 441 14.69 26.14 -18.92
N GLU A 442 13.66 26.96 -19.10
CA GLU A 442 12.83 26.95 -20.30
C GLU A 442 13.62 27.42 -21.54
N ALA A 443 14.59 28.31 -21.35
CA ALA A 443 15.54 28.72 -22.38
C ALA A 443 16.67 27.71 -22.65
N ASP A 444 16.69 26.56 -21.96
CA ASP A 444 17.65 25.45 -22.13
C ASP A 444 19.14 25.88 -22.02
N VAL A 445 19.43 26.81 -21.10
CA VAL A 445 20.75 27.46 -21.01
C VAL A 445 21.86 26.50 -20.58
N SER A 446 21.64 25.73 -19.50
CA SER A 446 22.61 24.72 -19.01
C SER A 446 22.03 23.90 -17.84
N LEU A 447 22.06 22.57 -17.96
CA LEU A 447 21.64 21.63 -16.90
C LEU A 447 22.43 21.86 -15.59
N VAL A 448 23.77 21.91 -15.68
CA VAL A 448 24.66 22.03 -14.51
C VAL A 448 24.45 23.37 -13.80
N LYS A 449 24.36 24.47 -14.56
CA LYS A 449 24.14 25.80 -13.98
C LYS A 449 22.77 25.89 -13.31
N ASN A 450 21.71 25.45 -14.00
CA ASN A 450 20.35 25.50 -13.46
C ASN A 450 20.21 24.59 -12.21
N LYS A 451 20.83 23.40 -12.22
CA LYS A 451 20.91 22.54 -11.03
C LYS A 451 21.56 23.25 -9.85
N GLN A 452 22.70 23.90 -10.07
CA GLN A 452 23.39 24.64 -9.02
C GLN A 452 22.56 25.82 -8.49
N LEU A 453 21.83 26.52 -9.36
CA LEU A 453 20.96 27.62 -8.94
C LEU A 453 19.81 27.14 -8.03
N ILE A 454 19.21 25.98 -8.32
CA ILE A 454 18.20 25.37 -7.44
C ILE A 454 18.80 24.97 -6.10
N ILE A 455 19.99 24.33 -6.11
CA ILE A 455 20.69 23.96 -4.87
C ILE A 455 20.93 25.22 -4.03
N ASN A 456 21.43 26.30 -4.63
CA ASN A 456 21.67 27.56 -3.93
C ASN A 456 20.38 28.18 -3.35
N LEU A 457 19.27 28.11 -4.09
CA LEU A 457 17.97 28.58 -3.61
C LEU A 457 17.49 27.78 -2.39
N ILE A 458 17.60 26.46 -2.43
CA ILE A 458 17.24 25.60 -1.29
C ILE A 458 18.14 25.88 -0.08
N GLU A 459 19.45 25.98 -0.27
CA GLU A 459 20.37 26.30 0.83
C GLU A 459 20.08 27.67 1.45
N ALA A 460 19.65 28.66 0.66
CA ALA A 460 19.22 29.95 1.17
C ALA A 460 17.95 29.84 2.03
N ILE A 461 16.97 29.05 1.58
CA ILE A 461 15.74 28.75 2.35
C ILE A 461 16.09 28.01 3.65
N GLU A 462 16.96 27.00 3.60
CA GLU A 462 17.40 26.26 4.78
C GLU A 462 18.08 27.18 5.80
N LYS A 463 18.99 28.06 5.37
CA LYS A 463 19.64 29.06 6.25
C LYS A 463 18.61 29.97 6.90
N ARG A 464 17.61 30.44 6.15
CA ARG A 464 16.53 31.26 6.70
C ARG A 464 15.70 30.51 7.74
N ILE A 465 15.38 29.24 7.48
CA ILE A 465 14.68 28.38 8.46
C ILE A 465 15.54 28.24 9.72
N ILE A 466 16.83 27.96 9.59
CA ILE A 466 17.76 27.81 10.72
C ILE A 466 17.81 29.09 11.57
N CYS A 467 17.84 30.28 10.96
CA CYS A 467 17.82 31.55 11.70
C CYS A 467 16.56 31.75 12.57
N SER A 468 15.52 30.92 12.40
CA SER A 468 14.28 30.97 13.17
C SER A 468 14.15 29.88 14.25
N LEU A 469 15.15 28.98 14.40
CA LEU A 469 15.19 27.87 15.36
C LEU A 469 15.94 28.24 16.64
#